data_AF-A0A925EYS5-F1
#
_entry.id   AF-A0A925EYS5-F1
#
_cell.length_a   1.000
_cell.length_b   1.000
_cell.length_c   1.000
_cell.angle_alpha   90.00
_cell.angle_beta   90.00
_cell.angle_gamma   90.00
#
_symmetry.space_group_name_H-M   'P 1'
#
loop_
_entity.id
_entity.type
_entity.pdbx_description
1 polymer ?
#
loop_
_entity_poly.entity_id
_entity_poly.type
_entity_poly.pdbx_seq_one_letter_code
_entity_poly.pdbx_strand_id
1 'polypeptide(L)'
;MMTSVIKILFLMCLPLFIFGQDVKKSSVFGDSLYQVNIKKSKLYGVYIPRDIDDALSKLMELTTPEARKPMIRVHEDTIARKLHFGLGRWMEYNWNFDEGSRFSHVLREKGLTYTEDMTRFMLIIFHRHVSNKPLNTDKLITKLVEERMKKELIERDKHMLIHQETRKIEKKN
;
A
#
# COMPACT_ATOMS: atom_id res chain seq x y z
N MET A 1 -57.37 22.93 41.53
CA MET A 1 -56.63 23.56 40.40
C MET A 1 -55.17 23.69 40.83
N MET A 2 -54.33 22.75 40.40
CA MET A 2 -53.44 22.90 39.24
C MET A 2 -52.07 23.49 39.63
N THR A 3 -51.12 22.56 39.77
CA THR A 3 -49.74 22.61 39.23
C THR A 3 -48.84 23.78 39.60
N SER A 4 -47.76 23.50 40.33
CA SER A 4 -46.42 23.46 39.72
C SER A 4 -45.38 22.99 40.74
N VAL A 5 -44.87 21.78 40.53
CA VAL A 5 -43.76 21.19 41.27
C VAL A 5 -42.49 21.50 40.47
N ILE A 6 -41.65 22.40 40.98
CA ILE A 6 -40.30 22.60 40.47
C ILE A 6 -39.43 21.49 41.07
N LYS A 7 -39.11 20.48 40.27
CA LYS A 7 -38.05 19.50 40.55
C LYS A 7 -36.95 19.69 39.52
N ILE A 8 -36.00 20.56 39.82
CA ILE A 8 -34.70 20.59 39.14
C ILE A 8 -33.81 19.62 39.93
N LEU A 9 -33.81 18.35 39.53
CA LEU A 9 -32.82 17.38 40.00
C LEU A 9 -31.69 17.36 38.97
N PHE A 10 -30.66 18.14 39.27
CA PHE A 10 -29.47 18.32 38.48
C PHE A 10 -28.57 17.09 38.62
N LEU A 11 -28.40 16.38 37.50
CA LEU A 11 -27.16 15.72 37.08
C LEU A 11 -26.46 14.77 38.08
N MET A 12 -26.92 13.52 38.10
CA MET A 12 -26.13 12.38 38.60
C MET A 12 -25.03 12.05 37.57
N CYS A 13 -23.83 12.63 37.74
CA CYS A 13 -22.62 12.12 37.10
C CYS A 13 -22.27 10.76 37.75
N LEU A 14 -22.77 9.67 37.17
CA LEU A 14 -22.20 8.35 37.39
C LEU A 14 -20.94 8.25 36.53
N PRO A 15 -19.72 8.17 37.10
CA PRO A 15 -18.58 7.75 36.31
C PRO A 15 -18.83 6.29 35.93
N LEU A 16 -19.19 6.07 34.66
CA LEU A 16 -19.05 4.77 34.04
C LEU A 16 -17.59 4.36 34.24
N PHE A 17 -17.37 3.35 35.07
CA PHE A 17 -16.11 2.64 35.13
C PHE A 17 -15.77 2.22 33.70
N ILE A 18 -14.86 2.96 33.07
CA ILE A 18 -14.16 2.50 31.88
C ILE A 18 -13.30 1.35 32.41
N PHE A 19 -13.84 0.13 32.41
CA PHE A 19 -13.02 -1.05 32.39
C PHE A 19 -12.16 -0.92 31.14
N GLY A 20 -10.91 -0.46 31.33
CA GLY A 20 -9.89 -0.61 30.33
C GLY A 20 -9.89 -2.07 29.93
N GLN A 21 -10.23 -2.35 28.68
CA GLN A 21 -10.04 -3.70 28.15
C GLN A 21 -8.54 -3.93 28.22
N ASP A 22 -8.11 -4.71 29.22
CA ASP A 22 -6.82 -5.39 29.21
C ASP A 22 -6.92 -6.40 28.06
N VAL A 23 -6.69 -5.90 26.85
CA VAL A 23 -6.44 -6.73 25.69
C VAL A 23 -5.13 -7.43 26.03
N LYS A 24 -5.25 -8.61 26.66
CA LYS A 24 -4.19 -9.60 26.71
C LYS A 24 -3.71 -9.77 25.28
N LYS A 25 -2.64 -9.05 24.95
CA LYS A 25 -1.90 -9.18 23.71
C LYS A 25 -1.26 -10.55 23.81
N SER A 26 -2.01 -11.58 23.39
CA SER A 26 -1.52 -12.94 23.35
C SER A 26 -0.36 -12.94 22.38
N SER A 27 0.83 -12.90 22.95
CA SER A 27 2.11 -13.04 22.27
C SER A 27 2.21 -14.46 21.75
N VAL A 28 1.55 -14.72 20.61
CA VAL A 28 1.96 -15.79 19.70
C VAL A 28 2.68 -15.10 18.57
N PHE A 29 3.98 -14.91 18.77
CA PHE A 29 4.92 -14.55 17.71
C PHE A 29 5.06 -15.78 16.82
N GLY A 30 4.38 -15.79 15.66
CA GLY A 30 4.31 -16.94 14.77
C GLY A 30 3.57 -16.60 13.49
N ASP A 31 4.32 -16.07 12.51
CA ASP A 31 3.96 -15.45 11.23
C ASP A 31 3.43 -14.00 11.35
N SER A 32 4.23 -13.02 10.91
CA SER A 32 3.71 -11.68 10.62
C SER A 32 2.56 -11.82 9.63
N LEU A 33 1.51 -10.98 9.72
CA LEU A 33 0.35 -11.01 8.82
C LEU A 33 0.75 -11.18 7.34
N TYR A 34 1.87 -10.57 6.97
CA TYR A 34 2.58 -10.77 5.71
C TYR A 34 2.83 -12.25 5.36
N GLN A 35 3.51 -13.01 6.22
CA GLN A 35 3.87 -14.42 6.00
C GLN A 35 2.64 -15.32 5.82
N VAL A 36 1.54 -14.96 6.47
CA VAL A 36 0.25 -15.62 6.28
C VAL A 36 -0.35 -15.25 4.91
N ASN A 37 -0.31 -13.97 4.54
CA ASN A 37 -0.94 -13.46 3.32
C ASN A 37 -0.24 -13.91 2.04
N ILE A 38 1.09 -14.05 2.04
CA ILE A 38 1.83 -14.50 0.85
C ILE A 38 1.51 -15.95 0.43
N LYS A 39 0.96 -16.75 1.35
CA LYS A 39 0.57 -18.15 1.09
C LYS A 39 -0.86 -18.27 0.54
N LYS A 40 -1.67 -17.20 0.62
CA LYS A 40 -3.09 -17.22 0.27
C LYS A 40 -3.34 -16.81 -1.18
N SER A 41 -4.22 -17.54 -1.86
CA SER A 41 -4.69 -17.19 -3.22
C SER A 41 -5.80 -16.14 -3.23
N LYS A 42 -6.49 -15.97 -2.09
CA LYS A 42 -7.53 -14.97 -1.88
C LYS A 42 -7.35 -14.27 -0.54
N LEU A 43 -7.59 -12.97 -0.49
CA LEU A 43 -7.67 -12.18 0.73
C LEU A 43 -9.01 -11.44 0.74
N TYR A 44 -9.75 -11.51 1.84
CA TYR A 44 -11.05 -10.83 1.98
C TYR A 44 -12.04 -11.13 0.84
N GLY A 45 -12.04 -12.36 0.32
CA GLY A 45 -12.88 -12.77 -0.81
C GLY A 45 -12.35 -12.37 -2.20
N VAL A 46 -11.30 -11.55 -2.26
CA VAL A 46 -10.69 -11.07 -3.50
C VAL A 46 -9.56 -11.98 -3.93
N TYR A 47 -9.51 -12.31 -5.23
CA TYR A 47 -8.40 -13.05 -5.82
C TYR A 47 -7.14 -12.20 -5.90
N ILE A 48 -6.01 -12.74 -5.44
CA ILE A 48 -4.71 -12.10 -5.54
C ILE A 48 -3.97 -12.69 -6.74
N PRO A 49 -3.42 -11.92 -7.69
CA PRO A 49 -2.66 -12.49 -8.80
C PRO A 49 -1.44 -13.33 -8.35
N ARG A 50 -1.02 -14.30 -9.16
CA ARG A 50 0.21 -15.09 -8.89
C ARG A 50 1.47 -14.38 -9.34
N ASP A 51 1.38 -13.68 -10.46
CA ASP A 51 2.49 -13.03 -11.16
C ASP A 51 1.97 -11.84 -11.97
N ILE A 52 2.87 -11.21 -12.74
CA ILE A 52 2.55 -10.00 -13.52
C ILE A 52 1.57 -10.30 -14.67
N ASP A 53 1.67 -11.46 -15.30
CA ASP A 53 0.83 -11.83 -16.45
C ASP A 53 -0.59 -12.18 -16.00
N ASP A 54 -0.73 -12.87 -14.87
CA ASP A 54 -2.00 -13.10 -14.20
C ASP A 54 -2.65 -11.78 -13.76
N ALA A 55 -1.84 -10.85 -13.22
CA ALA A 55 -2.32 -9.52 -12.84
C ALA A 55 -2.82 -8.72 -14.05
N LEU A 56 -2.10 -8.75 -15.18
CA LEU A 56 -2.52 -8.14 -16.44
C LEU A 56 -3.83 -8.75 -16.94
N SER A 57 -3.96 -10.07 -16.89
CA SER A 57 -5.17 -10.77 -17.28
C SER A 57 -6.37 -10.32 -16.43
N LYS A 58 -6.18 -10.17 -15.11
CA LYS A 58 -7.21 -9.62 -14.21
C LYS A 58 -7.58 -8.18 -14.53
N LEU A 59 -6.62 -7.31 -14.86
CA LEU A 59 -6.94 -5.94 -15.30
C LEU A 59 -7.70 -5.93 -16.63
N MET A 60 -7.41 -6.86 -17.53
CA MET A 60 -8.14 -7.02 -18.79
C MET A 60 -9.59 -7.50 -18.58
N GLU A 61 -9.84 -8.35 -17.57
CA GLU A 61 -11.19 -8.75 -17.15
C GLU A 61 -11.95 -7.59 -16.47
N LEU A 62 -11.27 -6.78 -15.64
CA LEU A 62 -11.88 -5.68 -14.89
C LEU A 62 -12.20 -4.45 -15.73
N THR A 63 -11.60 -4.31 -16.90
CA THR A 63 -11.75 -3.14 -17.77
C THR A 63 -12.48 -3.49 -19.06
N THR A 64 -13.38 -2.62 -19.50
CA THR A 64 -14.05 -2.80 -20.80
C THR A 64 -13.15 -2.32 -21.95
N PRO A 65 -13.32 -2.85 -23.17
CA PRO A 65 -12.63 -2.32 -24.35
C PRO A 65 -12.81 -0.80 -24.52
N GLU A 66 -14.00 -0.28 -24.21
CA GLU A 66 -14.37 1.13 -24.29
C GLU A 66 -13.52 1.97 -23.32
N ALA A 67 -13.35 1.51 -22.08
CA ALA A 67 -12.54 2.18 -21.08
C ALA A 67 -11.04 2.19 -21.45
N ARG A 68 -10.58 1.20 -22.24
CA ARG A 68 -9.20 1.07 -22.69
C ARG A 68 -8.85 1.95 -23.90
N LYS A 69 -9.80 2.24 -24.79
CA LYS A 69 -9.57 3.04 -26.03
C LYS A 69 -8.86 4.39 -25.78
N PRO A 70 -9.25 5.19 -24.77
CA PRO A 70 -8.58 6.48 -24.52
C PRO A 70 -7.12 6.34 -24.07
N MET A 71 -6.77 5.20 -23.46
CA MET A 71 -5.44 4.99 -22.88
C MET A 71 -4.34 4.98 -23.94
N ILE A 72 -4.62 4.37 -25.10
CA ILE A 72 -3.64 4.11 -26.18
C ILE A 72 -3.03 5.41 -26.74
N ARG A 73 -3.77 6.53 -26.67
CA ARG A 73 -3.36 7.82 -27.25
C ARG A 73 -2.57 8.70 -26.29
N VAL A 74 -2.41 8.28 -25.03
CA VAL A 74 -1.81 9.11 -23.97
C VAL A 74 -0.48 8.50 -23.55
N HIS A 75 0.47 9.34 -23.16
CA HIS A 75 1.75 8.85 -22.65
C HIS A 75 1.58 8.03 -21.37
N GLU A 76 2.39 6.98 -21.21
CA GLU A 76 2.27 6.00 -20.12
C GLU A 76 2.37 6.63 -18.72
N ASP A 77 3.29 7.58 -18.51
CA ASP A 77 3.41 8.29 -17.23
C ASP A 77 2.18 9.16 -16.92
N THR A 78 1.53 9.73 -17.95
CA THR A 78 0.29 10.49 -17.77
C THR A 78 -0.88 9.57 -17.45
N ILE A 79 -0.95 8.40 -18.09
CA ILE A 79 -1.96 7.38 -17.77
C ILE A 79 -1.80 6.87 -16.34
N ALA A 80 -0.57 6.53 -15.93
CA ALA A 80 -0.31 6.07 -14.57
C ALA A 80 -0.76 7.10 -13.53
N ARG A 81 -0.46 8.39 -13.73
CA ARG A 81 -0.91 9.47 -12.85
C ARG A 81 -2.44 9.63 -12.83
N LYS A 82 -3.08 9.60 -14.01
CA LYS A 82 -4.54 9.77 -14.11
C LYS A 82 -5.32 8.60 -13.49
N LEU A 83 -4.83 7.37 -13.64
CA LEU A 83 -5.49 6.17 -13.13
C LEU A 83 -5.11 5.83 -11.69
N HIS A 84 -4.11 6.50 -11.10
CA HIS A 84 -3.60 6.21 -9.76
C HIS A 84 -4.72 6.22 -8.71
N PHE A 85 -5.55 7.25 -8.67
CA PHE A 85 -6.62 7.36 -7.66
C PHE A 85 -7.86 6.50 -7.93
N GLY A 86 -7.97 5.92 -9.14
CA GLY A 86 -9.06 5.00 -9.50
C GLY A 86 -8.56 3.55 -9.46
N LEU A 87 -8.16 3.05 -10.63
CA LEU A 87 -7.67 1.68 -10.78
C LEU A 87 -6.44 1.39 -9.90
N GLY A 88 -5.57 2.39 -9.68
CA GLY A 88 -4.41 2.24 -8.80
C GLY A 88 -4.81 1.95 -7.36
N ARG A 89 -5.62 2.82 -6.74
CA ARG A 89 -6.18 2.61 -5.39
C ARG A 89 -6.97 1.31 -5.27
N TRP A 90 -7.70 0.94 -6.31
CA TRP A 90 -8.38 -0.35 -6.34
C TRP A 90 -7.37 -1.49 -6.21
N MET A 91 -6.27 -1.50 -6.99
CA MET A 91 -5.22 -2.52 -6.87
C MET A 91 -4.55 -2.51 -5.49
N GLU A 92 -4.20 -1.35 -4.95
CA GLU A 92 -3.55 -1.23 -3.64
C GLU A 92 -4.37 -1.93 -2.54
N TYR A 93 -5.67 -1.64 -2.51
CA TYR A 93 -6.59 -2.20 -1.53
C TYR A 93 -6.89 -3.69 -1.80
N ASN A 94 -7.30 -4.02 -3.02
CA ASN A 94 -7.79 -5.36 -3.36
C ASN A 94 -6.66 -6.39 -3.46
N TRP A 95 -5.46 -5.99 -3.86
CA TRP A 95 -4.29 -6.85 -3.90
C TRP A 95 -3.37 -6.67 -2.68
N ASN A 96 -3.83 -5.93 -1.67
CA ASN A 96 -3.19 -5.74 -0.37
C ASN A 96 -1.69 -5.40 -0.48
N PHE A 97 -1.38 -4.30 -1.16
CA PHE A 97 0.01 -3.88 -1.40
C PHE A 97 0.72 -3.47 -0.10
N ASP A 98 0.02 -2.79 0.82
CA ASP A 98 0.62 -2.30 2.08
C ASP A 98 0.96 -3.44 3.05
N GLU A 99 -0.02 -4.25 3.46
CA GLU A 99 0.19 -5.31 4.46
C GLU A 99 0.79 -6.60 3.87
N GLY A 100 0.80 -6.72 2.55
CA GLY A 100 1.36 -7.84 1.83
C GLY A 100 0.34 -8.85 1.33
N SER A 101 0.68 -9.45 0.20
CA SER A 101 -0.05 -10.50 -0.49
C SER A 101 0.94 -11.30 -1.34
N ARG A 102 0.52 -12.44 -1.87
CA ARG A 102 1.38 -13.22 -2.78
C ARG A 102 1.86 -12.38 -3.97
N PHE A 103 1.01 -11.48 -4.49
CA PHE A 103 1.37 -10.65 -5.63
C PHE A 103 2.31 -9.52 -5.24
N SER A 104 2.01 -8.79 -4.16
CA SER A 104 2.91 -7.72 -3.72
C SER A 104 4.26 -8.27 -3.26
N HIS A 105 4.33 -9.51 -2.80
CA HIS A 105 5.59 -10.20 -2.54
C HIS A 105 6.43 -10.39 -3.80
N VAL A 106 5.84 -10.84 -4.92
CA VAL A 106 6.54 -10.97 -6.21
C VAL A 106 7.10 -9.63 -6.68
N LEU A 107 6.38 -8.52 -6.47
CA LEU A 107 6.86 -7.18 -6.80
C LEU A 107 8.02 -6.75 -5.88
N ARG A 108 7.94 -7.06 -4.57
CA ARG A 108 9.01 -6.79 -3.60
C ARG A 108 10.28 -7.55 -3.93
N GLU A 109 10.19 -8.81 -4.33
CA GLU A 109 11.36 -9.62 -4.74
C GLU A 109 12.08 -9.03 -5.95
N LYS A 110 11.36 -8.28 -6.79
CA LYS A 110 11.92 -7.54 -7.92
C LYS A 110 12.49 -6.17 -7.53
N GLY A 111 12.36 -5.74 -6.28
CA GLY A 111 12.88 -4.47 -5.77
C GLY A 111 11.84 -3.34 -5.64
N LEU A 112 10.58 -3.58 -6.02
CA LEU A 112 9.50 -2.60 -5.81
C LEU A 112 8.95 -2.76 -4.38
N THR A 113 9.50 -2.00 -3.44
CA THR A 113 9.14 -2.11 -2.01
C THR A 113 7.95 -1.23 -1.62
N TYR A 114 7.83 -0.06 -2.25
CA TYR A 114 6.78 0.92 -1.96
C TYR A 114 5.51 0.65 -2.75
N THR A 115 4.36 0.73 -2.07
CA THR A 115 3.03 0.57 -2.66
C THR A 115 2.81 1.49 -3.86
N GLU A 116 3.21 2.76 -3.76
CA GLU A 116 3.10 3.72 -4.87
C GLU A 116 3.87 3.26 -6.12
N ASP A 117 5.07 2.69 -5.93
CA ASP A 117 5.92 2.22 -7.03
C ASP A 117 5.36 0.93 -7.66
N MET A 118 4.81 0.02 -6.84
CA MET A 118 4.07 -1.15 -7.33
C MET A 118 2.86 -0.74 -8.18
N THR A 119 2.07 0.21 -7.68
CA THR A 119 0.88 0.74 -8.37
C THR A 119 1.28 1.41 -9.68
N ARG A 120 2.27 2.29 -9.65
CA ARG A 120 2.75 2.98 -10.85
C ARG A 120 3.30 1.98 -11.88
N PHE A 121 4.09 1.00 -11.44
CA PHE A 121 4.59 -0.07 -12.29
C PHE A 121 3.45 -0.80 -12.98
N MET A 122 2.44 -1.25 -12.24
CA MET A 122 1.31 -1.99 -12.79
C MET A 122 0.49 -1.16 -13.77
N LEU A 123 0.27 0.13 -13.50
CA LEU A 123 -0.46 1.01 -14.41
C LEU A 123 0.31 1.25 -15.73
N ILE A 124 1.63 1.39 -15.67
CA ILE A 124 2.47 1.55 -16.87
C ILE A 124 2.48 0.25 -17.69
N ILE A 125 2.67 -0.90 -17.04
CA ILE A 125 2.70 -2.21 -17.70
C ILE A 125 1.33 -2.53 -18.32
N PHE A 126 0.24 -2.24 -17.61
CA PHE A 126 -1.11 -2.36 -18.15
C PHE A 126 -1.32 -1.47 -19.38
N HIS A 127 -0.90 -0.21 -19.33
CA HIS A 127 -0.95 0.67 -20.49
C HIS A 127 -0.16 0.14 -21.69
N ARG A 128 1.05 -0.40 -21.47
CA ARG A 128 1.88 -0.99 -22.53
C ARG A 128 1.19 -2.22 -23.13
N HIS A 129 0.62 -3.08 -22.29
CA HIS A 129 -0.14 -4.26 -22.73
C HIS A 129 -1.33 -3.86 -23.61
N VAL A 130 -2.17 -2.92 -23.15
CA VAL A 130 -3.32 -2.40 -23.92
C VAL A 130 -2.90 -1.74 -25.24
N SER A 131 -1.71 -1.14 -25.27
CA SER A 131 -1.18 -0.46 -26.45
C SER A 131 -0.35 -1.37 -27.37
N ASN A 132 -0.26 -2.67 -27.09
CA ASN A 132 0.62 -3.62 -27.79
C ASN A 132 2.09 -3.14 -27.87
N LYS A 133 2.58 -2.50 -26.80
CA LYS A 133 3.97 -2.04 -26.67
C LYS A 133 4.80 -3.07 -25.88
N PRO A 134 6.11 -3.18 -26.15
CA PRO A 134 6.97 -4.08 -25.39
C PRO A 134 6.95 -3.72 -23.89
N LEU A 135 6.72 -4.73 -23.04
CA LEU A 135 6.52 -4.51 -21.61
C LEU A 135 7.80 -4.02 -20.92
N ASN A 136 8.98 -4.53 -21.31
CA ASN A 136 10.29 -4.15 -20.77
C ASN A 136 10.27 -4.01 -19.22
N THR A 137 9.75 -5.04 -18.54
CA THR A 137 9.48 -5.04 -17.10
C THR A 137 10.71 -4.69 -16.28
N ASP A 138 11.83 -5.36 -16.54
CA ASP A 138 13.04 -5.23 -15.73
C ASP A 138 13.64 -3.83 -15.86
N LYS A 139 13.71 -3.31 -17.09
CA LYS A 139 14.15 -1.93 -17.35
C LYS A 139 13.27 -0.90 -16.64
N LEU A 140 11.95 -1.13 -16.61
CA LEU A 140 11.03 -0.24 -15.91
C LEU A 140 11.23 -0.30 -14.39
N ILE A 141 11.39 -1.50 -13.83
CA ILE A 141 11.65 -1.70 -12.41
C ILE A 141 12.94 -0.98 -11.99
N THR A 142 14.04 -1.18 -12.72
CA THR A 142 15.31 -0.48 -12.45
C THR A 142 15.12 1.03 -12.47
N LYS A 143 14.43 1.56 -13.49
CA LYS A 143 14.12 3.00 -13.57
C LYS A 143 13.36 3.50 -12.33
N LEU A 144 12.33 2.79 -11.89
CA LEU A 144 11.52 3.19 -10.74
C LEU A 144 12.32 3.14 -9.43
N VAL A 145 13.13 2.11 -9.24
CA VAL A 145 14.01 1.97 -8.08
C VAL A 145 15.04 3.11 -8.04
N GLU A 146 15.69 3.42 -9.17
CA GLU A 146 16.63 4.54 -9.26
C GLU A 146 15.96 5.89 -8.96
N GLU A 147 14.75 6.12 -9.48
CA GLU A 147 13.97 7.33 -9.19
C GLU A 147 13.64 7.45 -7.69
N ARG A 148 13.27 6.33 -7.04
CA ARG A 148 13.01 6.28 -5.60
C ARG A 148 14.28 6.59 -4.79
N MET A 149 15.41 5.95 -5.12
CA MET A 149 16.69 6.20 -4.46
C MET A 149 17.11 7.67 -4.57
N LYS A 150 16.98 8.27 -5.76
CA LYS A 150 17.29 9.71 -5.97
C LYS A 150 16.40 10.60 -5.11
N LYS A 151 15.10 10.32 -5.03
CA LYS A 151 14.17 11.07 -4.16
C LYS A 151 14.58 10.96 -2.70
N GLU A 152 14.90 9.76 -2.21
CA GLU A 152 15.33 9.57 -0.83
C GLU A 152 16.65 10.29 -0.51
N LEU A 153 17.62 10.29 -1.43
CA LEU A 153 18.87 11.03 -1.25
C LEU A 153 18.60 12.54 -1.15
N ILE A 154 17.79 13.08 -2.05
CA ILE A 154 17.40 14.51 -2.01
C ILE A 154 16.67 14.84 -0.70
N GLU A 155 15.75 13.97 -0.25
CA GLU A 155 15.07 14.19 1.03
C GLU A 155 16.03 14.08 2.22
N ARG A 156 17.01 13.16 2.21
CA ARG A 156 18.05 13.09 3.24
C ARG A 156 18.90 14.37 3.27
N ASP A 157 19.33 14.87 2.11
CA ASP A 157 20.16 16.06 2.00
C ASP A 157 19.44 17.34 2.46
N LYS A 158 18.11 17.40 2.33
CA LYS A 158 17.30 18.51 2.87
C LYS A 158 17.29 18.55 4.40
N HIS A 159 17.41 17.40 5.07
CA HIS A 159 17.44 17.34 6.52
C HIS A 159 18.88 17.55 7.02
N MET A 160 19.13 18.64 7.74
CA MET A 160 20.45 18.89 8.35
C MET A 160 20.76 17.86 9.44
N LEU A 161 22.02 17.40 9.51
CA LEU A 161 22.54 16.64 10.65
C LEU A 161 22.49 17.51 11.91
N ILE A 162 21.54 17.25 12.80
CA ILE A 162 21.35 18.04 14.03
C ILE A 162 22.40 17.70 15.09
N HIS A 163 22.82 16.43 15.18
CA HIS A 163 23.78 15.95 16.18
C HIS A 163 24.39 14.62 15.76
N GLN A 164 25.70 14.42 15.99
CA GLN A 164 26.41 13.18 15.69
C GLN A 164 27.20 12.73 16.92
N GLU A 165 26.88 11.56 17.47
CA GLU A 165 27.61 10.97 18.60
C GLU A 165 28.52 9.83 18.12
N THR A 166 29.82 9.96 18.40
CA THR A 166 30.79 8.87 18.22
C THR A 166 31.10 8.23 19.57
N ARG A 167 30.64 7.00 19.78
CA ARG A 167 30.99 6.22 20.97
C ARG A 167 32.41 5.68 20.84
N LYS A 168 33.30 6.02 21.78
CA LYS A 168 34.60 5.34 21.91
C LYS A 168 34.36 3.92 22.41
N ILE A 169 34.77 2.93 21.61
CA ILE A 169 34.82 1.53 22.04
C ILE A 169 36.17 1.33 22.72
N GLU A 170 36.19 1.18 24.04
CA GLU A 170 37.40 0.79 24.75
C GLU A 170 37.72 -0.68 24.42
N LYS A 171 38.89 -0.93 23.84
CA LYS A 171 39.41 -2.28 23.67
C LYS A 171 39.73 -2.84 25.06
N LYS A 172 38.98 -3.84 25.49
CA LYS A 172 39.30 -4.62 26.68
C LYS A 172 40.51 -5.49 26.34
N ASN A 173 41.64 -5.25 27.03
CA ASN A 173 42.85 -6.08 26.98
C ASN A 173 42.60 -7.46 27.58
#